data_AF-A0AAP7BWI8-F1
#
_entry.id   AF-A0AAP7BWI8-F1
#
_cell.length_a   1.000
_cell.length_b   1.000
_cell.length_c   1.000
_cell.angle_alpha   90.00
_cell.angle_beta   90.00
_cell.angle_gamma   90.00
#
_symmetry.space_group_name_H-M   'P 1'
#
loop_
_entity.id
_entity.type
_entity.pdbx_description
1 polymer ?
#
loop_
_entity_poly.entity_id
_entity_poly.type
_entity_poly.pdbx_seq_one_letter_code
_entity_poly.pdbx_strand_id
1 'polypeptide(L)'
;MNNLEQIVAQYYTDINGNPMSYHIVRNFTISPNNYQIQLDGIYDKHKGVEVIEPEGLFRVYNHDEIAPNRYFVRADGNVFFDPSMASKTVKVDYYSIGLPCIGAGRIYTLLDDKGNVIETLQDILKAGQLVVDSLKTMGDVKIVIDEIQTSKIQALKCRENLDEGIDDANKLYSKLNSVDYVQKNQFVQTVDRIDNDLDNTNKKINTEVSTINTELGKKVNKTDLDNELSSINVTINGISEKVKKSVTEEEFTEFKQNSKQFEWKVEQKLNLHNILPNSTFDGGMRGWLCDVPFWSGISTAYDLCGRMCGAFQNTLQYDANKNEKYLQTHKAYRVKKHTNYTINFHYVVEKNVHSMDAFVVLSDTEKCDYAQSICILTAPGGSQSQTYDDKPFSYKFNTGDHEYVWIRFDHNGMKENVNTSQFNWVYLSEIAIYEGDVGQVKWIPAGGETYSTDFKMDQQGFKALFSDGSYASMGHDGFEWYNSDTGHSYHALAYVTVFDIPAGNPGRVNIKLPKEFTKREVSLKWTVSLRGYYYNTSGNFFPMHVHVSGGNHHVDDDGLIVCPIEGYCRIQNAENDSDVQNRNVTAMLIAIA
;
A
#
# COMPACT_ATOMS: atom_id res chain seq x y z
N MET A 1 82.96 17.30 68.24
CA MET A 1 81.53 17.56 68.00
C MET A 1 81.08 16.65 66.88
N ASN A 2 80.22 15.70 67.24
CA ASN A 2 79.69 14.63 66.40
C ASN A 2 78.69 15.20 65.38
N ASN A 3 79.15 15.45 64.16
CA ASN A 3 78.31 15.86 63.02
C ASN A 3 78.49 14.92 61.81
N LEU A 4 78.88 13.66 62.06
CA LEU A 4 78.80 12.58 61.08
C LEU A 4 77.38 12.00 60.96
N GLU A 5 76.40 12.60 61.67
CA GLU A 5 74.99 12.25 61.60
C GLU A 5 74.30 13.05 60.49
N GLN A 6 73.69 12.34 59.55
CA GLN A 6 73.01 12.79 58.33
C GLN A 6 73.88 12.94 57.07
N ILE A 7 74.66 11.89 56.75
CA ILE A 7 74.77 11.49 55.34
C ILE A 7 73.40 10.88 54.97
N VAL A 8 72.63 11.58 54.13
CA VAL A 8 71.36 11.04 53.61
C VAL A 8 71.70 10.04 52.54
N ALA A 9 71.31 8.78 52.68
CA ALA A 9 71.57 7.77 51.67
C ALA A 9 70.34 7.56 50.77
N GLN A 10 70.56 7.46 49.46
CA GLN A 10 69.58 6.87 48.57
C GLN A 10 69.75 5.35 48.63
N TYR A 11 68.85 4.69 49.37
CA TYR A 11 68.83 3.25 49.48
C TYR A 11 68.53 2.63 48.11
N TYR A 12 69.21 1.52 47.80
CA TYR A 12 68.75 0.65 46.73
C TYR A 12 67.44 0.00 47.19
N THR A 13 66.45 -0.04 46.31
CA THR A 13 65.16 -0.64 46.61
C THR A 13 64.78 -1.69 45.58
N ASP A 14 64.06 -2.73 46.02
CA ASP A 14 63.41 -3.67 45.10
C ASP A 14 62.23 -3.01 44.35
N ILE A 15 61.57 -3.78 43.48
CA ILE A 15 60.40 -3.32 42.70
C ILE A 15 59.23 -2.81 43.57
N ASN A 16 59.19 -3.17 44.85
CA ASN A 16 58.16 -2.78 45.79
C ASN A 16 58.59 -1.61 46.69
N GLY A 17 59.80 -1.06 46.49
CA GLY A 17 60.32 0.04 47.28
C GLY A 17 60.96 -0.37 48.61
N ASN A 18 61.16 -1.66 48.87
CA ASN A 18 61.82 -2.11 50.10
C ASN A 18 63.34 -1.99 49.98
N PRO A 19 64.07 -1.53 51.02
CA PRO A 19 65.53 -1.48 50.99
C PRO A 19 66.14 -2.85 50.68
N MET A 20 67.04 -2.89 49.72
CA MET A 20 67.76 -4.09 49.31
C MET A 20 69.27 -3.87 49.33
N SER A 21 70.02 -4.93 49.60
CA SER A 21 71.48 -4.90 49.58
C SER A 21 72.01 -5.55 48.31
N TYR A 22 72.83 -4.82 47.56
CA TYR A 22 73.43 -5.29 46.31
C TYR A 22 74.81 -5.89 46.56
N HIS A 23 75.09 -7.08 46.03
CA HIS A 23 76.38 -7.77 46.20
C HIS A 23 77.46 -7.15 45.32
N ILE A 24 78.62 -6.85 45.89
CA ILE A 24 79.75 -6.22 45.20
C ILE A 24 81.04 -6.95 45.60
N VAL A 25 81.78 -7.43 44.61
CA VAL A 25 83.15 -7.94 44.77
C VAL A 25 84.07 -7.08 43.94
N ARG A 26 85.01 -6.37 44.57
CA ARG A 26 85.87 -5.40 43.88
C ARG A 26 87.27 -5.33 44.47
N ASN A 27 88.24 -5.06 43.60
CA ASN A 27 89.62 -4.78 43.98
C ASN A 27 89.76 -3.31 44.38
N PHE A 28 90.38 -3.06 45.53
CA PHE A 28 90.74 -1.73 46.00
C PHE A 28 92.24 -1.67 46.30
N THR A 29 92.86 -0.52 46.04
CA THR A 29 94.24 -0.26 46.45
C THR A 29 94.24 0.52 47.76
N ILE A 30 94.95 0.02 48.78
CA ILE A 30 94.98 0.66 50.10
C ILE A 30 95.75 1.98 50.01
N SER A 31 95.14 3.08 50.50
CA SER A 31 95.76 4.39 50.52
C SER A 31 97.08 4.37 51.31
N PRO A 32 98.20 4.86 50.74
CA PRO A 32 99.50 4.88 51.43
C PRO A 32 99.55 5.87 52.61
N ASN A 33 98.66 6.87 52.63
CA ASN A 33 98.70 7.94 53.64
C ASN A 33 97.79 7.65 54.84
N ASN A 34 96.62 7.07 54.59
CA ASN A 34 95.60 6.87 55.62
C ASN A 34 95.34 5.39 55.94
N TYR A 35 96.04 4.48 55.25
CA TYR A 35 95.92 3.02 55.40
C TYR A 35 94.46 2.52 55.33
N GLN A 36 93.64 3.20 54.52
CA GLN A 36 92.21 2.92 54.38
C GLN A 36 91.78 2.87 52.91
N ILE A 37 90.59 2.31 52.69
CA ILE A 37 89.82 2.39 51.43
C ILE A 37 88.39 2.86 51.75
N GLN A 38 87.75 3.53 50.79
CA GLN A 38 86.33 3.90 50.85
C GLN A 38 85.54 3.02 49.87
N LEU A 39 84.51 2.35 50.37
CA LEU A 39 83.59 1.55 49.55
C LEU A 39 82.65 2.48 48.73
N ASP A 40 82.20 2.00 47.57
CA ASP A 40 81.38 2.77 46.60
C ASP A 40 80.01 3.20 47.18
N GLY A 41 79.51 2.45 48.16
CA GLY A 41 78.29 2.76 48.88
C GLY A 41 78.38 2.31 50.34
N ILE A 42 77.33 2.59 51.11
CA ILE A 42 77.27 2.19 52.52
C ILE A 42 77.11 0.67 52.56
N TYR A 43 77.94 -0.03 53.35
CA TYR A 43 77.86 -1.49 53.44
C TYR A 43 76.71 -1.96 54.34
N ASP A 44 76.20 -3.15 54.06
CA ASP A 44 75.20 -3.84 54.87
C ASP A 44 75.85 -4.43 56.13
N LYS A 45 75.48 -3.89 57.29
CA LYS A 45 76.02 -4.32 58.58
C LYS A 45 75.71 -5.79 58.91
N HIS A 46 74.61 -6.34 58.40
CA HIS A 46 74.19 -7.72 58.68
C HIS A 46 74.94 -8.75 57.84
N LYS A 47 75.33 -8.39 56.61
CA LYS A 47 76.10 -9.27 55.72
C LYS A 47 77.60 -9.12 55.89
N GLY A 48 78.05 -7.98 56.42
CA GLY A 48 79.45 -7.72 56.70
C GLY A 48 80.25 -7.33 55.46
N VAL A 49 81.54 -7.09 55.70
CA VAL A 49 82.55 -6.80 54.68
C VAL A 49 83.68 -7.77 54.95
N GLU A 50 84.09 -8.52 53.93
CA GLU A 50 85.17 -9.49 54.01
C GLU A 50 86.27 -9.17 53.00
N VAL A 51 87.51 -9.19 53.47
CA VAL A 51 88.68 -9.11 52.61
C VAL A 51 89.08 -10.54 52.26
N ILE A 52 88.80 -10.94 51.02
CA ILE A 52 88.96 -12.33 50.57
C ILE A 52 90.36 -12.59 49.99
N GLU A 53 91.07 -11.57 49.54
CA GLU A 53 92.46 -11.68 49.06
C GLU A 53 93.32 -10.51 49.59
N PRO A 54 94.53 -10.77 50.14
CA PRO A 54 95.14 -12.09 50.34
C PRO A 54 94.48 -12.90 51.48
N GLU A 55 94.50 -14.24 51.36
CA GLU A 55 93.97 -15.14 52.39
C GLU A 55 94.72 -14.97 53.73
N GLY A 56 94.00 -15.14 54.85
CA GLY A 56 94.56 -15.07 56.20
C GLY A 56 94.42 -13.72 56.91
N LEU A 57 93.66 -12.77 56.35
CA LEU A 57 93.28 -11.52 57.00
C LEU A 57 92.00 -11.70 57.86
N PHE A 58 92.05 -11.28 59.12
CA PHE A 58 90.94 -11.42 60.06
C PHE A 58 90.35 -10.08 60.48
N ARG A 59 89.01 -9.96 60.44
CA ARG A 59 88.34 -8.72 60.86
C ARG A 59 88.41 -8.54 62.38
N VAL A 60 88.73 -7.32 62.81
CA VAL A 60 88.57 -6.85 64.19
C VAL A 60 87.40 -5.88 64.31
N TYR A 61 86.83 -5.77 65.51
CA TYR A 61 85.65 -4.94 65.79
C TYR A 61 85.99 -3.62 66.48
N ASN A 62 87.23 -3.43 66.89
CA ASN A 62 87.74 -2.18 67.41
C ASN A 62 88.93 -1.72 66.58
N HIS A 63 88.99 -0.41 66.29
CA HIS A 63 90.06 0.17 65.47
C HIS A 63 91.44 -0.01 66.12
N ASP A 64 91.50 0.03 67.45
CA ASP A 64 92.76 -0.08 68.20
C ASP A 64 93.34 -1.52 68.23
N GLU A 65 92.59 -2.52 67.75
CA GLU A 65 93.01 -3.93 67.70
C GLU A 65 93.64 -4.33 66.36
N ILE A 66 93.81 -3.36 65.46
CA ILE A 66 94.50 -3.56 64.18
C ILE A 66 95.95 -3.96 64.46
N ALA A 67 96.36 -5.10 63.89
CA ALA A 67 97.68 -5.69 63.99
C ALA A 67 98.00 -6.42 62.68
N PRO A 68 99.22 -6.93 62.45
CA PRO A 68 99.54 -7.69 61.25
C PRO A 68 98.52 -8.81 61.02
N ASN A 69 97.96 -8.86 59.81
CA ASN A 69 96.88 -9.76 59.38
C ASN A 69 95.48 -9.45 59.96
N ARG A 70 95.23 -8.24 60.46
CA ARG A 70 93.90 -7.81 60.93
C ARG A 70 93.43 -6.50 60.28
N TYR A 71 92.13 -6.35 60.07
CA TYR A 71 91.51 -5.14 59.49
C TYR A 71 90.22 -4.73 60.21
N PHE A 72 89.89 -3.43 60.19
CA PHE A 72 88.70 -2.85 60.82
C PHE A 72 87.79 -2.19 59.79
N VAL A 73 86.48 -2.34 59.93
CA VAL A 73 85.48 -1.75 59.03
C VAL A 73 84.62 -0.77 59.83
N ARG A 74 84.65 0.52 59.46
CA ARG A 74 83.83 1.58 60.04
C ARG A 74 82.49 1.68 59.32
N ALA A 75 81.46 2.06 60.08
CA ALA A 75 80.05 2.08 59.66
C ALA A 75 79.71 2.87 58.38
N ASP A 76 80.56 3.82 57.97
CA ASP A 76 80.40 4.65 56.78
C ASP A 76 81.02 4.04 55.51
N GLY A 77 81.46 2.78 55.58
CA GLY A 77 82.07 2.07 54.47
C GLY A 77 83.56 2.36 54.30
N ASN A 78 84.23 2.92 55.33
CA ASN A 78 85.69 2.98 55.35
C ASN A 78 86.29 1.71 55.97
N VAL A 79 87.25 1.08 55.28
CA VAL A 79 87.98 -0.10 55.78
C VAL A 79 89.43 0.28 56.04
N PHE A 80 89.91 -0.02 57.24
CA PHE A 80 91.23 0.34 57.78
C PHE A 80 92.10 -0.89 57.97
N PHE A 81 93.39 -0.76 57.63
CA PHE A 81 94.37 -1.85 57.65
C PHE A 81 95.61 -1.48 58.47
N ASP A 82 96.37 -2.50 58.90
CA ASP A 82 97.69 -2.31 59.50
C ASP A 82 98.65 -1.64 58.48
N PRO A 83 99.55 -0.72 58.91
CA PRO A 83 100.48 -0.04 58.02
C PRO A 83 101.34 -0.97 57.14
N SER A 84 101.60 -2.21 57.55
CA SER A 84 102.31 -3.21 56.72
C SER A 84 101.56 -3.64 55.45
N MET A 85 100.28 -3.26 55.33
CA MET A 85 99.44 -3.50 54.15
C MET A 85 99.37 -2.29 53.21
N ALA A 86 100.05 -1.18 53.52
CA ALA A 86 100.04 0.03 52.70
C ALA A 86 100.40 -0.26 51.23
N SER A 87 99.68 0.37 50.29
CA SER A 87 99.84 0.23 48.84
C SER A 87 99.62 -1.17 48.26
N LYS A 88 99.26 -2.18 49.08
CA LYS A 88 98.85 -3.48 48.57
C LYS A 88 97.42 -3.38 48.03
N THR A 89 97.12 -4.22 47.05
CA THR A 89 95.76 -4.38 46.54
C THR A 89 95.06 -5.47 47.33
N VAL A 90 93.84 -5.17 47.75
CA VAL A 90 92.97 -6.11 48.44
C VAL A 90 91.69 -6.29 47.64
N LYS A 91 91.16 -7.51 47.65
CA LYS A 91 89.86 -7.80 47.06
C LYS A 91 88.85 -7.93 48.17
N VAL A 92 87.79 -7.14 48.06
CA VAL A 92 86.76 -7.03 49.09
C VAL A 92 85.44 -7.52 48.54
N ASP A 93 84.82 -8.43 49.28
CA ASP A 93 83.47 -8.92 49.07
C ASP A 93 82.55 -8.28 50.13
N TYR A 94 81.55 -7.54 49.67
CA TYR A 94 80.56 -6.91 50.54
C TYR A 94 79.22 -6.69 49.86
N TYR A 95 78.20 -6.35 50.66
CA TYR A 95 76.91 -5.90 50.14
C TYR A 95 76.73 -4.41 50.43
N SER A 96 76.25 -3.63 49.47
CA SER A 96 75.94 -2.20 49.64
C SER A 96 74.43 -1.95 49.68
N ILE A 97 73.99 -1.11 50.62
CA ILE A 97 72.56 -0.77 50.81
C ILE A 97 72.13 0.51 50.10
N GLY A 98 73.07 1.31 49.56
CA GLY A 98 72.75 2.57 48.91
C GLY A 98 73.93 3.53 48.77
N LEU A 99 73.67 4.62 48.05
CA LEU A 99 74.64 5.68 47.76
C LEU A 99 74.50 6.85 48.75
N PRO A 100 75.60 7.48 49.17
CA PRO A 100 75.53 8.72 49.96
C PRO A 100 75.11 9.92 49.08
N CYS A 101 74.15 10.71 49.56
CA CYS A 101 73.63 11.93 48.92
C CYS A 101 73.95 13.20 49.73
N ILE A 102 74.12 14.33 49.04
CA ILE A 102 74.33 15.66 49.62
C ILE A 102 73.20 16.58 49.13
N GLY A 103 72.50 17.25 50.05
CA GLY A 103 71.39 18.13 49.71
C GLY A 103 71.82 19.38 48.93
N ALA A 104 70.99 19.84 47.98
CA ALA A 104 71.30 20.97 47.09
C ALA A 104 71.59 22.29 47.83
N GLY A 105 70.96 22.53 48.98
CA GLY A 105 71.25 23.69 49.83
C GLY A 105 72.64 23.67 50.50
N ARG A 106 73.34 22.53 50.43
CA ARG A 106 74.74 22.37 50.88
C ARG A 106 75.73 22.42 49.72
N ILE A 107 75.24 22.58 48.50
CA ILE A 107 76.06 22.81 47.31
C ILE A 107 76.06 24.32 47.07
N TYR A 108 77.17 24.94 47.43
CA TYR A 108 77.37 26.36 47.27
C TYR A 108 77.74 26.63 45.81
N THR A 109 76.88 27.35 45.11
CA THR A 109 77.10 27.70 43.69
C THR A 109 77.83 29.03 43.57
N LEU A 110 77.64 29.92 44.55
CA LEU A 110 78.33 31.19 44.60
C LEU A 110 78.77 31.53 46.02
N LEU A 111 80.05 31.91 46.14
CA LEU A 111 80.65 32.44 47.35
C LEU A 111 81.02 33.92 47.14
N ASP A 112 80.99 34.70 48.21
CA ASP A 112 81.53 36.06 48.21
C ASP A 112 83.07 36.05 48.27
N ASP A 113 83.68 37.23 48.07
CA ASP A 113 85.15 37.41 48.13
C ASP A 113 85.77 37.06 49.50
N LYS A 114 84.95 36.81 50.53
CA LYS A 114 85.34 36.42 51.89
C LYS A 114 85.06 34.94 52.18
N GLY A 115 84.55 34.19 51.20
CA GLY A 115 84.23 32.77 51.31
C GLY A 115 82.86 32.46 51.96
N ASN A 116 81.98 33.45 52.14
CA ASN A 116 80.61 33.21 52.61
C ASN A 116 79.70 32.79 51.46
N VAL A 117 78.71 31.94 51.76
CA VAL A 117 77.75 31.44 50.78
C VAL A 117 76.70 32.51 50.45
N ILE A 118 76.63 32.91 49.18
CA ILE A 118 75.60 33.84 48.67
C ILE A 118 74.45 33.08 48.02
N GLU A 119 74.76 32.03 47.28
CA GLU A 119 73.76 31.27 46.52
C GLU A 119 74.02 29.77 46.66
N THR A 120 72.94 29.03 46.82
CA THR A 120 72.95 27.58 46.79
C THR A 120 72.23 27.08 45.55
N LEU A 121 72.51 25.85 45.16
CA LEU A 121 71.79 25.21 44.05
C LEU A 121 70.26 25.19 44.28
N GLN A 122 69.83 25.15 45.53
CA GLN A 122 68.41 25.19 45.90
C GLN A 122 67.72 26.50 45.49
N ASP A 123 68.43 27.63 45.51
CA ASP A 123 67.88 28.95 45.20
C ASP A 123 67.61 29.10 43.70
N ILE A 124 68.55 28.62 42.86
CA ILE A 124 68.39 28.54 41.40
C ILE A 124 67.16 27.72 41.02
N LEU A 125 66.96 26.56 41.66
CA LEU A 125 65.82 25.69 41.37
C LEU A 125 64.47 26.35 41.68
N LYS A 126 64.38 27.14 42.76
CA LYS A 126 63.15 27.89 43.11
C LYS A 126 62.84 28.98 42.09
N ALA A 127 63.85 29.72 41.63
CA ALA A 127 63.67 30.74 40.61
C ALA A 127 63.17 30.13 39.29
N GLY A 128 63.72 28.98 38.87
CA GLY A 128 63.26 28.25 37.69
C GLY A 128 61.79 27.83 37.77
N GLN A 129 61.33 27.37 38.94
CA GLN A 129 59.95 26.95 39.14
C GLN A 129 58.95 28.10 38.93
N LEU A 130 59.24 29.30 39.46
CA LEU A 130 58.39 30.48 39.30
C LEU A 130 58.19 30.88 37.83
N VAL A 131 59.23 30.76 37.01
CA VAL A 131 59.16 31.06 35.57
C VAL A 131 58.25 30.05 34.85
N VAL A 132 58.37 28.77 35.18
CA VAL A 132 57.53 27.71 34.58
C VAL A 132 56.05 27.92 34.91
N ASP A 133 55.73 28.27 36.15
CA ASP A 133 54.33 28.48 36.56
C ASP A 133 53.73 29.71 35.87
N SER A 134 54.51 30.77 35.68
CA SER A 134 54.08 31.95 34.91
C SER A 134 53.78 31.63 33.44
N LEU A 135 54.59 30.77 32.81
CA LEU A 135 54.37 30.35 31.42
C LEU A 135 53.11 29.50 31.25
N LYS A 136 52.74 28.68 32.25
CA LYS A 136 51.49 27.91 32.22
C LYS A 136 50.28 28.83 32.21
N THR A 137 50.24 29.83 33.10
CA THR A 137 49.14 30.81 33.15
C THR A 137 48.96 31.56 31.83
N MET A 138 50.06 31.90 31.14
CA MET A 138 49.99 32.52 29.81
C MET A 138 49.41 31.58 28.73
N GLY A 139 49.68 30.28 28.83
CA GLY A 139 49.09 29.27 27.93
C GLY A 139 47.56 29.23 28.02
N ASP A 140 47.02 29.27 29.24
CA ASP A 140 45.57 29.24 29.48
C ASP A 140 44.87 30.49 28.89
N VAL A 141 45.50 31.67 29.01
CA VAL A 141 44.98 32.92 28.43
C VAL A 141 44.87 32.83 26.90
N LYS A 142 45.82 32.17 26.23
CA LYS A 142 45.79 31.99 24.78
C LYS A 142 44.59 31.16 24.34
N ILE A 143 44.27 30.08 25.06
CA ILE A 143 43.11 29.22 24.76
C ILE A 143 41.82 30.05 24.78
N VAL A 144 41.63 30.87 25.83
CA VAL A 144 40.46 31.74 25.95
C VAL A 144 40.34 32.74 24.79
N ILE A 145 41.47 33.30 24.33
CA ILE A 145 41.48 34.22 23.18
C ILE A 145 41.02 33.52 21.89
N ASP A 146 41.49 32.30 21.63
CA ASP A 146 41.14 31.53 20.43
C ASP A 146 39.64 31.14 20.44
N GLU A 147 39.08 30.82 21.60
CA GLU A 147 37.64 30.55 21.78
C GLU A 147 36.78 31.79 21.49
N ILE A 148 37.21 32.98 21.97
CA ILE A 148 36.51 34.24 21.71
C ILE A 148 36.52 34.58 20.21
N GLN A 149 37.64 34.35 19.51
CA GLN A 149 37.72 34.58 18.07
C GLN A 149 36.79 33.65 17.29
N THR A 150 36.73 32.38 17.67
CA THR A 150 35.84 31.39 17.06
C THR A 150 34.37 31.78 17.25
N SER A 151 33.99 32.19 18.47
CA SER A 151 32.63 32.63 18.80
C SER A 151 32.22 33.88 18.01
N LYS A 152 33.15 34.83 17.81
CA LYS A 152 32.91 36.03 16.99
C LYS A 152 32.58 35.67 15.53
N ILE A 153 33.30 34.71 14.94
CA ILE A 153 33.05 34.27 13.56
C ILE A 153 31.65 33.64 13.43
N GLN A 154 31.26 32.81 14.40
CA GLN A 154 29.92 32.20 14.41
C GLN A 154 28.81 33.25 14.54
N ALA A 155 28.99 34.26 15.39
CA ALA A 155 28.05 35.36 15.54
C ALA A 155 27.87 36.17 14.24
N LEU A 156 28.95 36.42 13.50
CA LEU A 156 28.89 37.13 12.21
C LEU A 156 28.08 36.35 11.16
N LYS A 157 28.29 35.03 11.04
CA LYS A 157 27.50 34.17 10.14
C LYS A 157 26.02 34.17 10.49
N CYS A 158 25.70 34.13 11.79
CA CYS A 158 24.31 34.19 12.27
C CYS A 158 23.63 35.49 11.83
N ARG A 159 24.34 36.62 11.91
CA ARG A 159 23.83 37.93 11.45
C ARG A 159 23.53 37.94 9.95
N GLU A 160 24.44 37.41 9.12
CA GLU A 160 24.24 37.36 7.66
C GLU A 160 22.97 36.58 7.29
N ASN A 161 22.74 35.41 7.92
CA ASN A 161 21.52 34.63 7.69
C ASN A 161 20.24 35.36 8.11
N LEU A 162 20.31 36.20 9.16
CA LEU A 162 19.17 37.01 9.60
C LEU A 162 18.85 38.11 8.59
N ASP A 163 19.87 38.76 8.03
CA ASP A 163 19.70 39.80 7.01
C ASP A 163 19.05 39.22 5.73
N GLU A 164 19.49 38.04 5.28
CA GLU A 164 18.85 37.33 4.15
C GLU A 164 17.37 37.00 4.42
N GLY A 165 17.05 36.54 5.64
CA GLY A 165 15.68 36.25 6.04
C GLY A 165 14.77 37.49 6.05
N ILE A 166 15.31 38.65 6.43
CA ILE A 166 14.59 39.94 6.40
C ILE A 166 14.29 40.35 4.95
N ASP A 167 15.26 40.20 4.05
CA ASP A 167 15.07 40.53 2.63
C ASP A 167 13.99 39.67 1.97
N ASP A 168 13.95 38.37 2.27
CA ASP A 168 12.92 37.47 1.76
C ASP A 168 11.54 37.80 2.32
N ALA A 169 11.44 38.17 3.60
CA ALA A 169 10.19 38.65 4.18
C ALA A 169 9.67 39.92 3.48
N ASN A 170 10.56 40.87 3.15
CA ASN A 170 10.21 42.08 2.42
C ASN A 170 9.72 41.80 0.99
N LYS A 171 10.34 40.84 0.29
CA LYS A 171 9.86 40.37 -1.04
C LYS A 171 8.47 39.76 -0.94
N LEU A 172 8.22 38.93 0.08
CA LEU A 172 6.92 38.31 0.30
C LEU A 172 5.84 39.35 0.58
N TYR A 173 6.14 40.33 1.43
CA TYR A 173 5.24 41.43 1.74
C TYR A 173 4.85 42.24 0.50
N SER A 174 5.82 42.51 -0.38
CA SER A 174 5.58 43.20 -1.66
C SER A 174 4.66 42.39 -2.59
N LYS A 175 4.84 41.07 -2.66
CA LYS A 175 3.95 40.18 -3.42
C LYS A 175 2.53 40.17 -2.84
N LEU A 176 2.39 40.13 -1.52
CA LEU A 176 1.08 40.15 -0.86
C LEU A 176 0.31 41.43 -1.19
N ASN A 177 0.97 42.58 -1.12
CA ASN A 177 0.36 43.87 -1.49
C ASN A 177 -0.08 43.90 -2.97
N SER A 178 0.66 43.25 -3.87
CA SER A 178 0.27 43.18 -5.30
C SER A 178 -1.00 42.33 -5.53
N VAL A 179 -1.19 41.26 -4.75
CA VAL A 179 -2.39 40.42 -4.82
C VAL A 179 -3.62 41.18 -4.33
N ASP A 180 -3.52 41.84 -3.17
CA ASP A 180 -4.65 42.57 -2.59
C ASP A 180 -5.05 43.79 -3.43
N TYR A 181 -4.08 44.51 -4.02
CA TYR A 181 -4.39 45.70 -4.82
C TYR A 181 -4.85 45.39 -6.26
N VAL A 182 -4.27 44.41 -6.94
CA VAL A 182 -4.53 44.19 -8.38
C VAL A 182 -5.59 43.11 -8.60
N GLN A 183 -5.42 41.93 -8.01
CA GLN A 183 -6.26 40.78 -8.34
C GLN A 183 -7.65 40.91 -7.74
N LYS A 184 -7.76 41.44 -6.52
CA LYS A 184 -9.06 41.69 -5.87
C LYS A 184 -9.91 42.69 -6.63
N ASN A 185 -9.32 43.79 -7.10
CA ASN A 185 -10.04 44.79 -7.88
C ASN A 185 -10.52 44.23 -9.23
N GLN A 186 -9.71 43.42 -9.91
CA GLN A 186 -10.12 42.73 -11.13
C GLN A 186 -11.23 41.70 -10.87
N PHE A 187 -11.17 40.99 -9.75
CA PHE A 187 -12.21 40.05 -9.34
C PHE A 187 -13.54 40.77 -9.10
N VAL A 188 -13.54 41.87 -8.33
CA VAL A 188 -14.74 42.68 -8.08
C VAL A 188 -15.33 43.22 -9.38
N GLN A 189 -14.52 43.77 -10.27
CA GLN A 189 -14.98 44.23 -11.59
C GLN A 189 -15.60 43.10 -12.43
N THR A 190 -15.07 41.89 -12.32
CA THR A 190 -15.61 40.73 -13.02
C THR A 190 -16.96 40.31 -12.45
N VAL A 191 -17.11 40.31 -11.12
CA VAL A 191 -18.39 40.04 -10.44
C VAL A 191 -19.43 41.08 -10.84
N ASP A 192 -19.11 42.37 -10.77
CA ASP A 192 -20.01 43.46 -11.16
C ASP A 192 -20.48 43.32 -12.62
N ARG A 193 -19.59 42.90 -13.53
CA ARG A 193 -19.95 42.64 -14.93
C ARG A 193 -20.93 41.47 -15.06
N ILE A 194 -20.68 40.36 -14.36
CA ILE A 194 -21.54 39.18 -14.38
C ILE A 194 -22.95 39.53 -13.88
N ASP A 195 -23.05 40.29 -12.79
CA ASP A 195 -24.34 40.71 -12.23
C ASP A 195 -25.13 41.57 -13.21
N ASN A 196 -24.47 42.51 -13.90
CA ASN A 196 -25.10 43.30 -14.96
C ASN A 196 -25.60 42.45 -16.14
N ASP A 197 -24.83 41.44 -16.56
CA ASP A 197 -25.21 40.53 -17.64
C ASP A 197 -26.41 39.65 -17.26
N LEU A 198 -26.47 39.18 -16.01
CA LEU A 198 -27.61 38.45 -15.46
C LEU A 198 -28.87 39.31 -15.46
N ASP A 199 -28.78 40.56 -14.99
CA ASP A 199 -29.90 41.50 -14.98
C ASP A 199 -30.44 41.79 -16.39
N ASN A 200 -29.55 41.95 -17.36
CA ASN A 200 -29.93 42.14 -18.76
C ASN A 200 -30.60 40.89 -19.35
N THR A 201 -30.10 39.71 -19.03
CA THR A 201 -30.69 38.43 -19.45
C THR A 201 -32.10 38.27 -18.88
N ASN A 202 -32.29 38.56 -17.59
CA ASN A 202 -33.60 38.52 -16.94
C ASN A 202 -34.61 39.47 -17.60
N LYS A 203 -34.19 40.69 -17.98
CA LYS A 203 -35.06 41.63 -18.73
C LYS A 203 -35.49 41.07 -20.09
N LYS A 204 -34.58 40.41 -20.81
CA LYS A 204 -34.90 39.76 -22.10
C LYS A 204 -35.90 38.62 -21.91
N ILE A 205 -35.65 37.71 -20.96
CA ILE A 205 -36.56 36.60 -20.63
C ILE A 205 -37.95 37.11 -20.31
N ASN A 206 -38.06 38.14 -19.46
CA ASN A 206 -39.36 38.72 -19.10
C ASN A 206 -40.10 39.31 -20.33
N THR A 207 -39.37 39.88 -21.27
CA THR A 207 -39.93 40.41 -22.52
C THR A 207 -40.44 39.28 -23.43
N GLU A 208 -39.67 38.19 -23.54
CA GLU A 208 -40.07 37.00 -24.32
C GLU A 208 -41.29 36.30 -23.70
N VAL A 209 -41.31 36.11 -22.38
CA VAL A 209 -42.46 35.54 -21.66
C VAL A 209 -43.73 36.37 -21.89
N SER A 210 -43.62 37.70 -21.83
CA SER A 210 -44.74 38.61 -22.12
C SER A 210 -45.25 38.46 -23.56
N THR A 211 -44.32 38.30 -24.52
CA THR A 211 -44.64 38.08 -25.93
C THR A 211 -45.35 36.74 -26.13
N ILE A 212 -44.82 35.66 -25.57
CA ILE A 212 -45.41 34.32 -25.60
C ILE A 212 -46.83 34.33 -25.01
N ASN A 213 -47.03 34.97 -23.85
CA ASN A 213 -48.35 35.10 -23.24
C ASN A 213 -49.34 35.84 -24.14
N THR A 214 -48.88 36.88 -24.83
CA THR A 214 -49.69 37.64 -25.78
C THR A 214 -50.06 36.78 -27.02
N GLU A 215 -49.13 35.98 -27.53
CA GLU A 215 -49.38 35.09 -28.66
C GLU A 215 -50.30 33.91 -28.30
N LEU A 216 -50.13 33.31 -27.12
CA LEU A 216 -51.04 32.30 -26.58
C LEU A 216 -52.46 32.85 -26.45
N GLY A 217 -52.61 34.09 -25.97
CA GLY A 217 -53.89 34.78 -25.93
C GLY A 217 -54.54 34.99 -27.30
N LYS A 218 -53.75 35.04 -28.38
CA LYS A 218 -54.26 35.13 -29.77
C LYS A 218 -54.59 33.76 -30.37
N LYS A 219 -53.87 32.69 -29.99
CA LYS A 219 -54.10 31.31 -30.49
C LYS A 219 -55.26 30.59 -29.81
N VAL A 220 -55.62 30.97 -28.57
CA VAL A 220 -56.80 30.44 -27.87
C VAL A 220 -57.93 31.46 -28.00
N ASN A 221 -58.47 31.61 -29.21
CA ASN A 221 -59.65 32.43 -29.42
C ASN A 221 -60.87 31.59 -28.98
N LYS A 222 -61.39 31.87 -27.78
CA LYS A 222 -62.55 31.17 -27.21
C LYS A 222 -63.72 31.06 -28.19
N THR A 223 -63.88 32.08 -29.04
CA THR A 223 -64.90 32.12 -30.10
C THR A 223 -64.75 31.00 -31.14
N ASP A 224 -63.52 30.61 -31.49
CA ASP A 224 -63.29 29.53 -32.46
C ASP A 224 -63.59 28.15 -31.83
N LEU A 225 -63.24 27.98 -30.55
CA LEU A 225 -63.60 26.79 -29.78
C LEU A 225 -65.12 26.67 -29.55
N ASP A 226 -65.81 27.78 -29.29
CA ASP A 226 -67.28 27.79 -29.14
C ASP A 226 -67.99 27.44 -30.48
N ASN A 227 -67.41 27.86 -31.61
CA ASN A 227 -67.92 27.52 -32.95
C ASN A 227 -67.71 26.04 -33.31
N GLU A 228 -66.55 25.46 -32.98
CA GLU A 228 -66.31 24.01 -33.11
C GLU A 228 -67.24 23.20 -32.18
N LEU A 229 -67.40 23.64 -30.93
CA LEU A 229 -68.28 22.97 -29.95
C LEU A 229 -69.75 22.98 -30.41
N SER A 230 -70.21 24.08 -31.00
CA SER A 230 -71.55 24.19 -31.59
C SER A 230 -71.74 23.21 -32.75
N SER A 231 -70.73 23.06 -33.61
CA SER A 231 -70.74 22.12 -34.75
C SER A 231 -70.69 20.65 -34.29
N ILE A 232 -69.93 20.36 -33.22
CA ILE A 232 -69.89 19.04 -32.58
C ILE A 232 -71.26 18.69 -31.96
N ASN A 233 -71.93 19.64 -31.31
CA ASN A 233 -73.26 19.41 -30.72
C ASN A 233 -74.34 19.05 -31.76
N VAL A 234 -74.30 19.68 -32.95
CA VAL A 234 -75.18 19.30 -34.08
C VAL A 234 -74.89 17.87 -34.55
N THR A 235 -73.62 17.48 -34.61
CA THR A 235 -73.18 16.14 -35.01
C THR A 235 -73.60 15.07 -33.99
N ILE A 236 -73.48 15.37 -32.68
CA ILE A 236 -73.89 14.49 -31.59
C ILE A 236 -75.40 14.21 -31.63
N ASN A 237 -76.23 15.21 -31.91
CA ASN A 237 -77.67 15.01 -32.05
C ASN A 237 -78.02 14.08 -33.22
N GLY A 238 -77.30 14.18 -34.35
CA GLY A 238 -77.43 13.25 -35.47
C GLY A 238 -76.91 11.82 -35.18
N ILE A 239 -75.93 11.68 -34.28
CA ILE A 239 -75.45 10.39 -33.78
C ILE A 239 -76.44 9.77 -32.79
N SER A 240 -77.10 10.56 -31.94
CA SER A 240 -78.11 10.11 -30.96
C SER A 240 -79.29 9.38 -31.62
N GLU A 241 -79.77 9.89 -32.77
CA GLU A 241 -80.83 9.23 -33.55
C GLU A 241 -80.37 7.93 -34.23
N LYS A 242 -79.08 7.84 -34.63
CA LYS A 242 -78.48 6.62 -35.19
C LYS A 242 -78.18 5.57 -34.12
N VAL A 243 -77.81 5.97 -32.91
CA VAL A 243 -77.51 5.10 -31.76
C VAL A 243 -78.76 4.37 -31.26
N LYS A 244 -79.96 4.98 -31.30
CA LYS A 244 -81.23 4.26 -31.01
C LYS A 244 -81.51 3.07 -31.94
N LYS A 245 -80.87 3.01 -33.12
CA LYS A 245 -81.02 1.93 -34.11
C LYS A 245 -79.92 0.85 -34.00
N SER A 246 -78.90 1.06 -33.17
CA SER A 246 -77.71 0.20 -33.06
C SER A 246 -77.58 -0.53 -31.72
N VAL A 247 -78.60 -0.48 -30.86
CA VAL A 247 -78.68 -1.22 -29.56
C VAL A 247 -79.35 -2.60 -29.72
N THR A 248 -78.98 -3.37 -30.75
CA THR A 248 -79.42 -4.78 -30.92
C THR A 248 -78.29 -5.75 -31.19
N GLU A 249 -77.03 -5.46 -30.86
CA GLU A 249 -76.00 -6.50 -30.76
C GLU A 249 -74.84 -6.01 -29.88
N GLU A 250 -74.55 -6.81 -28.85
CA GLU A 250 -73.48 -6.74 -27.85
C GLU A 250 -72.10 -6.84 -28.58
N GLU A 251 -70.95 -6.31 -28.18
CA GLU A 251 -70.26 -6.26 -26.87
C GLU A 251 -69.16 -5.16 -26.88
N PHE A 252 -68.96 -4.47 -25.74
CA PHE A 252 -67.69 -3.82 -25.36
C PHE A 252 -66.88 -4.86 -24.53
N THR A 253 -65.55 -4.92 -24.41
CA THR A 253 -64.55 -3.89 -24.04
C THR A 253 -63.15 -4.57 -24.00
N GLU A 254 -62.05 -3.88 -24.32
CA GLU A 254 -60.76 -4.18 -23.65
C GLU A 254 -59.92 -2.91 -23.42
N PHE A 255 -59.31 -2.89 -22.23
CA PHE A 255 -58.66 -1.78 -21.53
C PHE A 255 -57.14 -1.84 -21.75
N LYS A 256 -56.54 -0.80 -22.34
CA LYS A 256 -55.06 -0.69 -22.47
C LYS A 256 -54.48 0.14 -21.33
N GLN A 257 -53.78 -0.51 -20.39
CA GLN A 257 -52.83 0.15 -19.48
C GLN A 257 -51.46 0.30 -20.16
N ASN A 258 -50.91 1.51 -20.13
CA ASN A 258 -49.58 1.82 -20.66
C ASN A 258 -48.51 1.52 -19.60
N SER A 259 -47.60 0.59 -19.87
CA SER A 259 -46.50 0.13 -19.01
C SER A 259 -45.31 1.09 -18.85
N LYS A 260 -45.48 2.41 -19.12
CA LYS A 260 -44.37 3.38 -19.23
C LYS A 260 -44.12 4.27 -18.00
N GLN A 261 -44.57 3.90 -16.79
CA GLN A 261 -44.46 4.80 -15.62
C GLN A 261 -43.79 4.21 -14.38
N PHE A 262 -42.86 3.26 -14.53
CA PHE A 262 -41.97 2.87 -13.42
C PHE A 262 -40.51 3.09 -13.79
N GLU A 263 -40.00 4.30 -13.54
CA GLU A 263 -38.56 4.52 -13.38
C GLU A 263 -38.23 4.41 -11.89
N TRP A 264 -37.57 3.32 -11.51
CA TRP A 264 -37.03 3.16 -10.17
C TRP A 264 -35.62 3.75 -10.15
N LYS A 265 -35.46 4.92 -9.51
CA LYS A 265 -34.20 5.63 -9.44
C LYS A 265 -33.58 5.42 -8.05
N VAL A 266 -32.50 4.64 -7.98
CA VAL A 266 -31.73 4.43 -6.74
C VAL A 266 -30.78 5.63 -6.57
N GLU A 267 -31.20 6.62 -5.79
CA GLU A 267 -30.35 7.78 -5.47
C GLU A 267 -29.51 7.52 -4.21
N GLN A 268 -28.18 7.56 -4.36
CA GLN A 268 -27.25 7.54 -3.23
C GLN A 268 -27.28 8.88 -2.50
N LYS A 269 -27.57 8.87 -1.19
CA LYS A 269 -27.64 10.07 -0.33
C LYS A 269 -26.29 10.51 0.27
N LEU A 270 -25.18 9.87 -0.09
CA LEU A 270 -23.85 10.16 0.45
C LEU A 270 -23.04 10.99 -0.57
N ASN A 271 -22.34 12.03 -0.09
CA ASN A 271 -21.46 12.88 -0.91
C ASN A 271 -20.15 12.19 -1.35
N LEU A 272 -20.03 10.88 -1.11
CA LEU A 272 -18.88 10.06 -1.45
C LEU A 272 -19.32 8.93 -2.37
N HIS A 273 -18.79 8.92 -3.59
CA HIS A 273 -19.20 7.98 -4.63
C HIS A 273 -18.03 7.13 -5.06
N ASN A 274 -18.21 5.80 -4.98
CA ASN A 274 -17.29 4.85 -5.59
C ASN A 274 -17.49 4.87 -7.11
N ILE A 275 -16.41 5.01 -7.88
CA ILE A 275 -16.45 5.00 -9.35
C ILE A 275 -16.31 3.60 -9.95
N LEU A 276 -15.88 2.60 -9.16
CA LEU A 276 -15.66 1.23 -9.63
C LEU A 276 -16.89 0.35 -9.40
N PRO A 277 -17.44 -0.30 -10.44
CA PRO A 277 -18.59 -1.19 -10.29
C PRO A 277 -18.19 -2.57 -9.78
N ASN A 278 -19.14 -3.27 -9.13
CA ASN A 278 -18.99 -4.64 -8.65
C ASN A 278 -17.66 -4.89 -7.89
N SER A 279 -17.26 -3.91 -7.11
CA SER A 279 -15.98 -3.87 -6.40
C SER A 279 -15.84 -4.87 -5.23
N THR A 280 -16.94 -5.53 -4.85
CA THR A 280 -16.98 -6.63 -3.87
C THR A 280 -16.91 -8.00 -4.51
N PHE A 281 -17.05 -8.09 -5.84
CA PHE A 281 -17.16 -9.33 -6.62
C PHE A 281 -18.41 -10.18 -6.31
N ASP A 282 -19.42 -9.58 -5.67
CA ASP A 282 -20.70 -10.27 -5.41
C ASP A 282 -21.48 -10.60 -6.70
N GLY A 283 -21.25 -9.81 -7.75
CA GLY A 283 -21.69 -10.06 -9.13
C GLY A 283 -20.72 -10.93 -9.94
N GLY A 284 -19.75 -11.60 -9.31
CA GLY A 284 -18.69 -12.33 -9.98
C GLY A 284 -17.69 -11.41 -10.68
N MET A 285 -17.37 -11.70 -11.94
CA MET A 285 -16.40 -10.93 -12.74
C MET A 285 -16.97 -9.70 -13.46
N ARG A 286 -18.23 -9.33 -13.23
CA ARG A 286 -18.84 -8.17 -13.91
C ARG A 286 -17.99 -6.92 -13.67
N GLY A 287 -17.59 -6.23 -14.73
CA GLY A 287 -16.74 -5.04 -14.61
C GLY A 287 -15.23 -5.32 -14.54
N TRP A 288 -14.82 -6.60 -14.50
CA TRP A 288 -13.45 -7.07 -14.31
C TRP A 288 -13.04 -8.08 -15.39
N LEU A 289 -11.73 -8.19 -15.62
CA LEU A 289 -11.07 -9.13 -16.52
C LEU A 289 -9.96 -9.84 -15.74
N CYS A 290 -9.86 -11.15 -15.90
CA CYS A 290 -8.82 -11.98 -15.30
C CYS A 290 -8.32 -12.96 -16.35
N ASP A 291 -7.01 -13.19 -16.37
CA ASP A 291 -6.35 -14.06 -17.36
C ASP A 291 -6.22 -15.52 -16.88
N VAL A 292 -6.78 -15.83 -15.71
CA VAL A 292 -6.74 -17.13 -15.04
C VAL A 292 -8.10 -17.49 -14.45
N PRO A 293 -8.30 -18.73 -13.98
CA PRO A 293 -9.51 -19.08 -13.25
C PRO A 293 -9.71 -18.14 -12.06
N PHE A 294 -10.92 -17.58 -12.00
CA PHE A 294 -11.35 -16.65 -10.98
C PHE A 294 -12.45 -17.29 -10.14
N TRP A 295 -12.38 -17.05 -8.83
CA TRP A 295 -13.39 -17.46 -7.87
C TRP A 295 -13.99 -16.22 -7.20
N SER A 296 -15.30 -16.22 -6.95
CA SER A 296 -15.95 -15.20 -6.13
C SER A 296 -16.84 -15.85 -5.09
N GLY A 297 -16.75 -15.39 -3.86
CA GLY A 297 -17.60 -15.87 -2.78
C GLY A 297 -17.27 -15.24 -1.43
N ILE A 298 -18.09 -15.60 -0.45
CA ILE A 298 -17.82 -15.29 0.96
C ILE A 298 -16.64 -16.14 1.41
N SER A 299 -15.56 -15.49 1.87
CA SER A 299 -14.43 -16.19 2.45
C SER A 299 -14.33 -15.91 3.94
N THR A 300 -14.41 -16.97 4.75
CA THR A 300 -14.00 -16.95 6.16
C THR A 300 -12.55 -17.37 6.34
N ALA A 301 -11.91 -17.85 5.27
CA ALA A 301 -10.52 -18.25 5.26
C ALA A 301 -9.59 -17.03 5.19
N TYR A 302 -8.37 -17.21 5.71
CA TYR A 302 -7.27 -16.24 5.62
C TYR A 302 -7.66 -14.83 6.10
N ASP A 303 -8.45 -14.76 7.17
CA ASP A 303 -8.80 -13.51 7.86
C ASP A 303 -9.62 -12.51 7.04
N LEU A 304 -10.32 -12.91 5.97
CA LEU A 304 -11.26 -12.02 5.25
C LEU A 304 -12.56 -11.72 6.02
N CYS A 305 -12.71 -12.24 7.24
CA CYS A 305 -13.80 -11.95 8.17
C CYS A 305 -15.21 -12.15 7.58
N GLY A 306 -15.38 -13.09 6.63
CA GLY A 306 -16.67 -13.36 5.99
C GLY A 306 -17.08 -12.32 4.95
N ARG A 307 -16.14 -11.54 4.41
CA ARG A 307 -16.41 -10.63 3.29
C ARG A 307 -16.62 -11.40 2.00
N MET A 308 -17.47 -10.84 1.14
CA MET A 308 -17.49 -11.21 -0.27
C MET A 308 -16.17 -10.78 -0.90
N CYS A 309 -15.53 -11.66 -1.66
CA CYS A 309 -14.26 -11.37 -2.29
C CYS A 309 -14.15 -12.05 -3.65
N GLY A 310 -13.26 -11.51 -4.48
CA GLY A 310 -12.78 -12.12 -5.70
C GLY A 310 -11.38 -12.66 -5.46
N ALA A 311 -11.10 -13.85 -5.97
CA ALA A 311 -9.80 -14.47 -5.87
C ALA A 311 -9.36 -15.02 -7.22
N PHE A 312 -8.08 -14.87 -7.53
CA PHE A 312 -7.48 -15.39 -8.75
C PHE A 312 -6.20 -16.15 -8.40
N GLN A 313 -5.99 -17.26 -9.11
CA GLN A 313 -4.95 -18.22 -8.77
C GLN A 313 -3.78 -18.24 -9.75
N ASN A 314 -2.62 -18.58 -9.24
CA ASN A 314 -1.44 -18.86 -10.06
C ASN A 314 -0.76 -20.17 -9.59
N THR A 315 0.02 -20.79 -10.47
CA THR A 315 0.75 -22.03 -10.21
C THR A 315 1.97 -22.14 -11.15
N LEU A 316 3.01 -22.84 -10.71
CA LEU A 316 4.23 -23.06 -11.51
C LEU A 316 4.07 -24.18 -12.55
N GLN A 317 2.99 -24.98 -12.49
CA GLN A 317 2.83 -26.18 -13.31
C GLN A 317 2.56 -25.90 -14.80
N TYR A 318 1.82 -24.83 -15.12
CA TYR A 318 1.23 -24.67 -16.47
C TYR A 318 1.87 -23.58 -17.32
N ASP A 319 2.76 -22.73 -16.77
CA ASP A 319 3.26 -21.59 -17.54
C ASP A 319 4.62 -21.06 -17.04
N ALA A 320 5.70 -21.82 -17.27
CA ALA A 320 7.07 -21.43 -16.89
C ALA A 320 7.56 -20.11 -17.57
N ASN A 321 6.82 -19.63 -18.59
CA ASN A 321 7.14 -18.42 -19.35
C ASN A 321 6.20 -17.23 -19.06
N LYS A 322 5.16 -17.40 -18.22
CA LYS A 322 4.28 -16.31 -17.74
C LYS A 322 4.05 -16.45 -16.24
N ASN A 323 5.03 -15.99 -15.48
CA ASN A 323 4.94 -15.96 -14.01
C ASN A 323 3.90 -14.95 -13.50
N GLU A 324 3.60 -13.91 -14.27
CA GLU A 324 2.63 -12.88 -13.91
C GLU A 324 1.25 -13.23 -14.48
N LYS A 325 0.26 -13.23 -13.60
CA LYS A 325 -1.18 -13.34 -13.90
C LYS A 325 -1.88 -12.13 -13.31
N TYR A 326 -3.02 -11.72 -13.84
CA TYR A 326 -3.62 -10.45 -13.43
C TYR A 326 -5.14 -10.49 -13.30
N LEU A 327 -5.62 -9.62 -12.43
CA LEU A 327 -7.00 -9.18 -12.35
C LEU A 327 -7.03 -7.66 -12.59
N GLN A 328 -7.81 -7.20 -13.55
CA GLN A 328 -7.94 -5.79 -13.86
C GLN A 328 -9.38 -5.41 -14.13
N THR A 329 -9.67 -4.11 -14.16
CA THR A 329 -10.96 -3.64 -14.66
C THR A 329 -11.07 -3.88 -16.18
N HIS A 330 -12.28 -4.19 -16.65
CA HIS A 330 -12.49 -4.49 -18.08
C HIS A 330 -12.32 -3.28 -19.01
N LYS A 331 -12.43 -2.08 -18.44
CA LYS A 331 -12.24 -0.78 -19.10
C LYS A 331 -11.73 0.24 -18.07
N ALA A 332 -11.41 1.44 -18.55
CA ALA A 332 -11.12 2.58 -17.70
C ALA A 332 -12.37 3.41 -17.38
N TYR A 333 -12.41 3.98 -16.18
CA TYR A 333 -13.53 4.76 -15.65
C TYR A 333 -13.16 6.23 -15.60
N ARG A 334 -14.15 7.10 -15.86
CA ARG A 334 -13.93 8.54 -15.91
C ARG A 334 -13.54 9.12 -14.55
N VAL A 335 -12.59 10.03 -14.58
CA VAL A 335 -12.13 10.86 -13.47
C VAL A 335 -11.95 12.30 -13.95
N LYS A 336 -11.95 13.25 -13.01
CA LYS A 336 -11.66 14.66 -13.32
C LYS A 336 -10.16 14.86 -13.42
N LYS A 337 -9.71 15.71 -14.34
CA LYS A 337 -8.30 16.15 -14.41
C LYS A 337 -7.89 16.91 -13.17
N HIS A 338 -6.59 16.88 -12.87
CA HIS A 338 -5.91 17.58 -11.78
C HIS A 338 -6.58 17.37 -10.42
N THR A 339 -7.24 16.24 -10.24
CA THR A 339 -8.08 15.96 -9.08
C THR A 339 -7.46 14.84 -8.28
N ASN A 340 -7.44 15.00 -6.96
CA ASN A 340 -6.99 13.95 -6.06
C ASN A 340 -8.08 12.90 -5.92
N TYR A 341 -7.68 11.65 -5.91
CA TYR A 341 -8.52 10.50 -5.64
C TYR A 341 -7.83 9.60 -4.60
N THR A 342 -8.63 8.82 -3.89
CA THR A 342 -8.17 7.79 -2.95
C THR A 342 -8.71 6.44 -3.37
N ILE A 343 -7.82 5.45 -3.51
CA ILE A 343 -8.20 4.04 -3.69
C ILE A 343 -8.16 3.32 -2.35
N ASN A 344 -9.20 2.54 -2.04
CA ASN A 344 -9.32 1.70 -0.86
C ASN A 344 -9.62 0.25 -1.28
N PHE A 345 -8.99 -0.73 -0.65
CA PHE A 345 -9.35 -2.14 -0.83
C PHE A 345 -8.84 -3.02 0.32
N HIS A 346 -9.48 -4.17 0.49
CA HIS A 346 -8.97 -5.25 1.33
C HIS A 346 -8.28 -6.31 0.46
N TYR A 347 -7.17 -6.84 0.95
CA TYR A 347 -6.41 -7.87 0.26
C TYR A 347 -5.86 -8.91 1.23
N VAL A 348 -5.67 -10.12 0.71
CA VAL A 348 -4.94 -11.22 1.34
C VAL A 348 -4.13 -11.95 0.27
N VAL A 349 -2.87 -12.20 0.57
CA VAL A 349 -1.92 -12.89 -0.31
C VAL A 349 -1.51 -14.20 0.36
N GLU A 350 -1.80 -15.35 -0.25
CA GLU A 350 -1.43 -16.65 0.34
C GLU A 350 0.09 -16.81 0.50
N LYS A 351 0.50 -17.61 1.49
CA LYS A 351 1.89 -17.71 1.96
C LYS A 351 2.91 -18.05 0.87
N ASN A 352 2.54 -18.87 -0.11
CA ASN A 352 3.47 -19.36 -1.14
C ASN A 352 3.50 -18.48 -2.40
N VAL A 353 2.65 -17.45 -2.49
CA VAL A 353 2.73 -16.44 -3.54
C VAL A 353 4.04 -15.67 -3.40
N HIS A 354 4.70 -15.33 -4.50
CA HIS A 354 5.90 -14.50 -4.48
C HIS A 354 5.56 -13.10 -3.96
N SER A 355 4.75 -12.38 -4.73
CA SER A 355 4.13 -11.12 -4.34
C SER A 355 2.87 -10.83 -5.17
N MET A 356 2.07 -9.91 -4.65
CA MET A 356 1.01 -9.22 -5.39
C MET A 356 1.44 -7.77 -5.58
N ASP A 357 1.35 -7.26 -6.80
CA ASP A 357 1.46 -5.82 -7.08
C ASP A 357 0.09 -5.25 -7.41
N ALA A 358 -0.23 -4.07 -6.90
CA ALA A 358 -1.44 -3.33 -7.24
C ALA A 358 -1.07 -2.03 -7.95
N PHE A 359 -1.79 -1.72 -9.03
CA PHE A 359 -1.56 -0.57 -9.87
C PHE A 359 -2.82 0.27 -10.03
N VAL A 360 -2.63 1.57 -9.93
CA VAL A 360 -3.53 2.58 -10.50
C VAL A 360 -2.94 2.99 -11.83
N VAL A 361 -3.70 2.84 -12.92
CA VAL A 361 -3.26 3.22 -14.26
C VAL A 361 -4.13 4.34 -14.77
N LEU A 362 -3.52 5.49 -15.01
CA LEU A 362 -4.15 6.64 -15.64
C LEU A 362 -4.10 6.47 -17.16
N SER A 363 -5.18 6.88 -17.82
CA SER A 363 -5.38 6.74 -19.26
C SER A 363 -6.07 7.99 -19.83
N ASP A 364 -5.83 8.24 -21.12
CA ASP A 364 -6.52 9.28 -21.88
C ASP A 364 -7.74 8.73 -22.65
N THR A 365 -7.97 7.42 -22.56
CA THR A 365 -9.10 6.76 -23.22
C THR A 365 -9.84 5.82 -22.28
N GLU A 366 -11.07 5.45 -22.66
CA GLU A 366 -11.86 4.43 -21.94
C GLU A 366 -11.27 3.01 -22.09
N LYS A 367 -10.33 2.81 -23.01
CA LYS A 367 -9.63 1.53 -23.16
C LYS A 367 -8.58 1.41 -22.05
N CYS A 368 -8.31 0.19 -21.59
CA CYS A 368 -7.25 -0.11 -20.62
C CYS A 368 -5.84 0.04 -21.25
N ASP A 369 -5.61 1.15 -21.94
CA ASP A 369 -4.33 1.52 -22.50
C ASP A 369 -3.45 2.09 -21.37
N TYR A 370 -2.14 1.84 -21.44
CA TYR A 370 -1.19 2.33 -20.45
C TYR A 370 -0.71 3.73 -20.86
N ALA A 371 -1.23 4.78 -20.24
CA ALA A 371 -0.63 6.12 -20.34
C ALA A 371 0.36 6.36 -19.18
N GLN A 372 -0.09 6.20 -17.94
CA GLN A 372 0.77 6.28 -16.75
C GLN A 372 0.38 5.23 -15.72
N SER A 373 1.29 4.31 -15.39
CA SER A 373 1.09 3.32 -14.31
C SER A 373 1.73 3.78 -13.00
N ILE A 374 1.01 3.58 -11.90
CA ILE A 374 1.45 3.89 -10.55
C ILE A 374 1.32 2.61 -9.73
N CYS A 375 2.45 2.00 -9.35
CA CYS A 375 2.44 0.89 -8.40
C CYS A 375 2.12 1.44 -7.00
N ILE A 376 0.96 1.06 -6.45
CA ILE A 376 0.46 1.57 -5.18
C ILE A 376 0.77 0.64 -4.01
N LEU A 377 0.96 -0.66 -4.27
CA LEU A 377 1.25 -1.66 -3.25
C LEU A 377 2.02 -2.83 -3.86
N THR A 378 3.10 -3.24 -3.20
CA THR A 378 3.75 -4.55 -3.39
C THR A 378 3.62 -5.33 -2.09
N ALA A 379 2.84 -6.41 -2.11
CA ALA A 379 2.57 -7.24 -0.94
C ALA A 379 3.19 -8.65 -1.13
N PRO A 380 4.20 -9.06 -0.35
CA PRO A 380 4.77 -10.39 -0.46
C PRO A 380 3.78 -11.47 0.02
N GLY A 381 3.95 -12.72 -0.42
CA GLY A 381 3.08 -13.82 0.04
C GLY A 381 3.09 -14.00 1.56
N GLY A 382 1.90 -14.18 2.12
CA GLY A 382 1.63 -14.18 3.56
C GLY A 382 1.23 -12.81 4.12
N SER A 383 1.07 -11.79 3.27
CA SER A 383 0.62 -10.45 3.67
C SER A 383 -0.88 -10.30 3.56
N GLN A 384 -1.44 -9.43 4.41
CA GLN A 384 -2.86 -9.07 4.37
C GLN A 384 -3.08 -7.65 4.89
N SER A 385 -4.17 -7.03 4.41
CA SER A 385 -4.71 -5.80 5.02
C SER A 385 -5.26 -6.06 6.43
N GLN A 386 -5.43 -5.02 7.26
CA GLN A 386 -6.01 -5.15 8.62
C GLN A 386 -7.53 -5.35 8.56
N THR A 387 -7.94 -6.53 8.07
CA THR A 387 -9.34 -6.92 7.82
C THR A 387 -10.20 -7.00 9.08
N TYR A 388 -9.63 -7.43 10.21
CA TYR A 388 -10.30 -7.52 11.52
C TYR A 388 -10.77 -6.16 12.07
N ASP A 389 -9.98 -5.11 11.82
CA ASP A 389 -10.28 -3.75 12.27
C ASP A 389 -11.14 -2.95 11.27
N ASP A 390 -11.60 -3.60 10.19
CA ASP A 390 -12.30 -2.94 9.06
C ASP A 390 -11.46 -1.81 8.43
N LYS A 391 -10.12 -1.96 8.43
CA LYS A 391 -9.18 -0.96 7.89
C LYS A 391 -8.64 -1.41 6.52
N PRO A 392 -9.13 -0.84 5.41
CA PRO A 392 -8.62 -1.16 4.09
C PRO A 392 -7.19 -0.62 3.91
N PHE A 393 -6.47 -1.20 2.95
CA PHE A 393 -5.33 -0.50 2.36
C PHE A 393 -5.86 0.76 1.67
N SER A 394 -5.13 1.88 1.79
CA SER A 394 -5.53 3.16 1.24
C SER A 394 -4.34 3.85 0.58
N TYR A 395 -4.54 4.39 -0.63
CA TYR A 395 -3.53 5.12 -1.35
C TYR A 395 -4.13 6.33 -2.07
N LYS A 396 -3.45 7.48 -1.97
CA LYS A 396 -3.85 8.72 -2.61
C LYS A 396 -3.07 8.93 -3.91
N PHE A 397 -3.78 9.28 -4.98
CA PHE A 397 -3.17 9.62 -6.27
C PHE A 397 -3.82 10.89 -6.87
N ASN A 398 -3.09 11.56 -7.77
CA ASN A 398 -3.60 12.69 -8.54
C ASN A 398 -3.69 12.30 -10.01
N THR A 399 -4.74 12.72 -10.69
CA THR A 399 -5.01 12.35 -12.09
C THR A 399 -4.18 13.13 -13.11
N GLY A 400 -3.54 14.24 -12.73
CA GLY A 400 -2.78 15.07 -13.67
C GLY A 400 -3.65 15.49 -14.86
N ASP A 401 -3.15 15.35 -16.08
CA ASP A 401 -3.91 15.68 -17.30
C ASP A 401 -4.86 14.58 -17.78
N HIS A 402 -4.96 13.46 -17.06
CA HIS A 402 -5.72 12.28 -17.49
C HIS A 402 -7.19 12.32 -17.06
N GLU A 403 -8.06 11.76 -17.91
CA GLU A 403 -9.53 11.74 -17.72
C GLU A 403 -10.08 10.35 -17.37
N TYR A 404 -9.23 9.32 -17.40
CA TYR A 404 -9.63 7.94 -17.15
C TYR A 404 -8.66 7.25 -16.19
N VAL A 405 -9.19 6.32 -15.40
CA VAL A 405 -8.43 5.46 -14.50
C VAL A 405 -8.90 4.01 -14.59
N TRP A 406 -7.97 3.07 -14.57
CA TRP A 406 -8.25 1.65 -14.45
C TRP A 406 -7.29 1.00 -13.46
N ILE A 407 -7.71 -0.13 -12.89
CA ILE A 407 -6.98 -0.78 -11.79
C ILE A 407 -6.54 -2.16 -12.24
N ARG A 408 -5.34 -2.56 -11.81
CA ARG A 408 -4.75 -3.87 -12.07
C ARG A 408 -4.09 -4.42 -10.81
N PHE A 409 -4.25 -5.70 -10.59
CA PHE A 409 -3.60 -6.47 -9.55
C PHE A 409 -2.87 -7.64 -10.20
N ASP A 410 -1.57 -7.71 -9.99
CA ASP A 410 -0.71 -8.72 -10.56
C ASP A 410 -0.34 -9.74 -9.49
N HIS A 411 -0.44 -11.02 -9.83
CA HIS A 411 0.05 -12.14 -9.08
C HIS A 411 1.39 -12.56 -9.69
N ASN A 412 2.49 -12.18 -9.06
CA ASN A 412 3.87 -12.29 -9.57
C ASN A 412 4.46 -13.71 -9.42
N GLY A 413 3.62 -14.73 -9.57
CA GLY A 413 4.03 -16.12 -9.44
C GLY A 413 4.24 -16.57 -8.01
N MET A 414 5.04 -17.63 -7.88
CA MET A 414 5.18 -18.42 -6.67
C MET A 414 6.59 -18.28 -6.09
N LYS A 415 6.73 -18.42 -4.77
CA LYS A 415 8.04 -18.47 -4.11
C LYS A 415 8.85 -19.67 -4.62
N GLU A 416 10.18 -19.56 -4.55
CA GLU A 416 11.06 -20.67 -4.91
C GLU A 416 10.83 -21.90 -4.00
N ASN A 417 11.00 -23.09 -4.55
CA ASN A 417 10.92 -24.38 -3.83
C ASN A 417 9.57 -24.71 -3.17
N VAL A 418 8.48 -24.06 -3.56
CA VAL A 418 7.11 -24.44 -3.16
C VAL A 418 6.53 -25.46 -4.13
N ASN A 419 5.52 -26.21 -3.69
CA ASN A 419 4.87 -27.22 -4.53
C ASN A 419 4.36 -26.60 -5.83
N THR A 420 4.96 -26.98 -6.95
CA THR A 420 4.70 -26.38 -8.27
C THR A 420 3.32 -26.69 -8.81
N SER A 421 2.64 -27.71 -8.28
CA SER A 421 1.29 -28.12 -8.70
C SER A 421 0.18 -27.55 -7.80
N GLN A 422 0.52 -26.82 -6.75
CA GLN A 422 -0.46 -26.22 -5.86
C GLN A 422 -0.85 -24.82 -6.37
N PHE A 423 -2.14 -24.61 -6.61
CA PHE A 423 -2.69 -23.29 -6.85
C PHE A 423 -2.62 -22.47 -5.56
N ASN A 424 -2.10 -21.25 -5.66
CA ASN A 424 -2.18 -20.29 -4.57
C ASN A 424 -2.90 -19.04 -5.06
N TRP A 425 -3.61 -18.42 -4.13
CA TRP A 425 -4.62 -17.40 -4.42
C TRP A 425 -4.20 -16.03 -3.88
N VAL A 426 -4.57 -15.01 -4.65
CA VAL A 426 -4.68 -13.63 -4.18
C VAL A 426 -6.15 -13.31 -4.04
N TYR A 427 -6.55 -12.87 -2.85
CA TYR A 427 -7.93 -12.47 -2.57
C TYR A 427 -8.02 -10.95 -2.45
N LEU A 428 -9.04 -10.37 -3.07
CA LEU A 428 -9.34 -8.95 -3.07
C LEU A 428 -10.81 -8.73 -2.75
N SER A 429 -11.09 -7.66 -2.02
CA SER A 429 -12.46 -7.29 -1.66
C SER A 429 -12.58 -5.78 -1.56
N GLU A 430 -13.80 -5.29 -1.81
CA GLU A 430 -14.21 -3.92 -1.49
C GLU A 430 -13.32 -2.83 -2.16
N ILE A 431 -12.97 -3.04 -3.43
CA ILE A 431 -12.06 -2.15 -4.17
C ILE A 431 -12.78 -0.88 -4.64
N ALA A 432 -12.59 0.24 -3.96
CA ALA A 432 -13.27 1.48 -4.28
C ALA A 432 -12.29 2.61 -4.59
N ILE A 433 -12.70 3.52 -5.48
CA ILE A 433 -12.01 4.78 -5.72
C ILE A 433 -12.97 5.94 -5.43
N TYR A 434 -12.52 6.90 -4.64
CA TYR A 434 -13.30 8.07 -4.22
C TYR A 434 -12.61 9.35 -4.64
N GLU A 435 -13.38 10.34 -5.09
CA GLU A 435 -12.87 11.69 -5.32
C GLU A 435 -12.50 12.36 -3.99
N GLY A 436 -11.30 12.96 -3.94
CA GLY A 436 -10.75 13.61 -2.76
C GLY A 436 -9.72 12.78 -2.00
N ASP A 437 -9.21 13.38 -0.93
CA ASP A 437 -8.33 12.75 0.05
C ASP A 437 -9.17 12.31 1.25
N VAL A 438 -9.75 11.13 1.15
CA VAL A 438 -10.78 10.64 2.09
C VAL A 438 -10.24 9.62 3.07
N GLY A 439 -9.00 9.17 2.86
CA GLY A 439 -8.34 8.16 3.69
C GLY A 439 -9.04 6.80 3.66
N GLN A 440 -8.93 6.07 4.77
CA GLN A 440 -9.57 4.76 4.95
C GLN A 440 -11.06 4.93 5.21
N VAL A 441 -11.86 4.71 4.18
CA VAL A 441 -13.33 4.79 4.24
C VAL A 441 -13.88 3.39 4.08
N LYS A 442 -14.88 3.05 4.91
CA LYS A 442 -15.68 1.84 4.74
C LYS A 442 -16.26 1.78 3.34
N TRP A 443 -16.29 0.59 2.75
CA TRP A 443 -16.75 0.42 1.39
C TRP A 443 -18.19 0.88 1.16
N ILE A 444 -18.39 1.59 0.04
CA ILE A 444 -19.69 2.04 -0.44
C ILE A 444 -19.83 1.54 -1.89
N PRO A 445 -20.99 0.97 -2.28
CA PRO A 445 -21.24 0.56 -3.66
C PRO A 445 -21.13 1.73 -4.64
N ALA A 446 -20.93 1.46 -5.93
CA ALA A 446 -21.00 2.52 -6.93
C ALA A 446 -22.43 3.07 -7.06
N GLY A 447 -22.57 4.30 -7.55
CA GLY A 447 -23.87 4.91 -7.77
C GLY A 447 -24.76 4.05 -8.68
N GLY A 448 -25.98 3.73 -8.23
CA GLY A 448 -26.91 2.87 -8.95
C GLY A 448 -26.75 1.36 -8.70
N GLU A 449 -25.82 0.96 -7.83
CA GLU A 449 -25.67 -0.44 -7.39
C GLU A 449 -26.35 -0.68 -6.03
N THR A 450 -26.97 -1.84 -5.87
CA THR A 450 -27.44 -2.36 -4.57
C THR A 450 -27.09 -3.84 -4.48
N TYR A 451 -26.32 -4.22 -3.46
CA TYR A 451 -25.94 -5.60 -3.20
C TYR A 451 -26.49 -5.99 -1.83
N SER A 452 -27.57 -6.78 -1.82
CA SER A 452 -27.95 -7.58 -0.66
C SER A 452 -27.78 -9.06 -1.01
N THR A 453 -27.69 -9.91 0.01
CA THR A 453 -27.66 -11.38 -0.16
C THR A 453 -28.81 -11.90 -1.01
N ASP A 454 -29.94 -11.19 -1.00
CA ASP A 454 -31.20 -11.63 -1.59
C ASP A 454 -31.58 -10.81 -2.84
N PHE A 455 -30.96 -9.66 -3.08
CA PHE A 455 -31.31 -8.74 -4.17
C PHE A 455 -30.12 -7.91 -4.64
N LYS A 456 -29.77 -8.05 -5.92
CA LYS A 456 -28.62 -7.42 -6.58
C LYS A 456 -29.10 -6.63 -7.80
N MET A 457 -28.63 -5.40 -7.96
CA MET A 457 -28.92 -4.55 -9.12
C MET A 457 -27.68 -3.73 -9.48
N ASP A 458 -27.30 -3.71 -10.76
CA ASP A 458 -26.18 -2.94 -11.31
C ASP A 458 -26.51 -2.44 -12.74
N GLN A 459 -25.57 -1.74 -13.38
CA GLN A 459 -25.75 -1.24 -14.76
C GLN A 459 -25.84 -2.35 -15.84
N GLN A 460 -25.56 -3.60 -15.48
CA GLN A 460 -25.57 -4.76 -16.38
C GLN A 460 -26.79 -5.67 -16.16
N GLY A 461 -27.57 -5.48 -15.08
CA GLY A 461 -28.77 -6.26 -14.82
C GLY A 461 -29.19 -6.31 -13.35
N PHE A 462 -30.11 -7.23 -13.00
CA PHE A 462 -30.49 -7.52 -11.62
C PHE A 462 -30.55 -9.03 -11.34
N LYS A 463 -30.36 -9.44 -10.08
CA LYS A 463 -30.48 -10.82 -9.61
C LYS A 463 -31.03 -10.87 -8.18
N ALA A 464 -32.12 -11.57 -7.95
CA ALA A 464 -32.68 -11.86 -6.64
C ALA A 464 -32.47 -13.34 -6.29
N LEU A 465 -31.92 -13.63 -5.10
CA LEU A 465 -31.72 -14.97 -4.56
C LEU A 465 -32.71 -15.18 -3.41
N PHE A 466 -33.47 -16.26 -3.45
CA PHE A 466 -34.45 -16.59 -2.41
C PHE A 466 -33.83 -17.56 -1.39
N SER A 467 -34.40 -17.60 -0.20
CA SER A 467 -33.90 -18.40 0.93
C SER A 467 -33.88 -19.92 0.67
N ASP A 468 -34.61 -20.40 -0.33
CA ASP A 468 -34.65 -21.79 -0.77
C ASP A 468 -33.59 -22.12 -1.84
N GLY A 469 -32.73 -21.16 -2.21
CA GLY A 469 -31.69 -21.32 -3.23
C GLY A 469 -32.16 -21.07 -4.65
N SER A 470 -33.45 -20.79 -4.87
CA SER A 470 -33.96 -20.33 -6.16
C SER A 470 -33.52 -18.90 -6.47
N TYR A 471 -33.45 -18.51 -7.74
CA TYR A 471 -33.12 -17.13 -8.12
C TYR A 471 -33.87 -16.64 -9.35
N ALA A 472 -34.05 -15.31 -9.44
CA ALA A 472 -34.49 -14.60 -10.63
C ALA A 472 -33.38 -13.63 -11.07
N SER A 473 -32.99 -13.61 -12.34
CA SER A 473 -32.01 -12.66 -12.89
C SER A 473 -32.43 -12.09 -14.23
N MET A 474 -32.01 -10.87 -14.51
CA MET A 474 -32.12 -10.25 -15.83
C MET A 474 -30.75 -9.68 -16.20
N GLY A 475 -30.17 -10.13 -17.31
CA GLY A 475 -28.88 -9.65 -17.82
C GLY A 475 -28.94 -9.30 -19.30
N HIS A 476 -27.77 -9.16 -19.94
CA HIS A 476 -27.66 -8.94 -21.39
C HIS A 476 -28.48 -9.97 -22.19
N ASP A 477 -28.52 -11.21 -21.71
CA ASP A 477 -29.20 -12.33 -22.35
C ASP A 477 -30.66 -12.49 -21.91
N GLY A 478 -31.26 -11.50 -21.24
CA GLY A 478 -32.68 -11.50 -20.87
C GLY A 478 -32.95 -12.03 -19.47
N PHE A 479 -34.22 -12.37 -19.20
CA PHE A 479 -34.72 -12.81 -17.89
C PHE A 479 -34.58 -14.34 -17.72
N GLU A 480 -34.08 -14.77 -16.57
CA GLU A 480 -33.83 -16.15 -16.18
C GLU A 480 -34.37 -16.40 -14.77
N TRP A 481 -35.04 -17.53 -14.55
CA TRP A 481 -35.47 -17.98 -13.22
C TRP A 481 -35.09 -19.46 -13.03
N TYR A 482 -34.62 -19.84 -11.85
CA TYR A 482 -34.09 -21.17 -11.54
C TYR A 482 -34.57 -21.67 -10.17
N ASN A 483 -34.91 -22.96 -10.07
CA ASN A 483 -35.20 -23.68 -8.82
C ASN A 483 -34.58 -25.10 -8.85
N SER A 484 -34.18 -25.64 -7.69
CA SER A 484 -33.25 -26.77 -7.48
C SER A 484 -33.60 -28.11 -8.12
N ASP A 485 -34.80 -28.30 -8.66
CA ASP A 485 -35.22 -29.58 -9.26
C ASP A 485 -35.94 -29.42 -10.61
N THR A 486 -36.20 -28.17 -11.04
CA THR A 486 -36.81 -27.88 -12.35
C THR A 486 -36.29 -26.53 -12.85
N GLY A 487 -35.33 -26.58 -13.77
CA GLY A 487 -34.90 -25.41 -14.54
C GLY A 487 -36.00 -25.00 -15.51
N HIS A 488 -37.01 -24.27 -15.05
CA HIS A 488 -37.96 -23.61 -15.93
C HIS A 488 -37.35 -22.30 -16.39
N SER A 489 -36.62 -22.34 -17.50
CA SER A 489 -36.39 -21.15 -18.32
C SER A 489 -37.77 -20.54 -18.60
N TYR A 490 -38.13 -19.44 -17.93
CA TYR A 490 -39.23 -18.63 -18.43
C TYR A 490 -38.72 -18.05 -19.74
N HIS A 491 -39.14 -18.68 -20.83
CA HIS A 491 -38.83 -18.26 -22.17
C HIS A 491 -39.30 -16.82 -22.33
N ALA A 492 -38.35 -15.91 -22.54
CA ALA A 492 -38.65 -14.51 -22.76
C ALA A 492 -39.54 -14.32 -24.02
N LEU A 493 -39.58 -15.35 -24.88
CA LEU A 493 -40.40 -15.43 -26.07
C LEU A 493 -41.20 -16.75 -26.07
N ALA A 494 -42.52 -16.64 -25.97
CA ALA A 494 -43.45 -17.74 -26.21
C ALA A 494 -44.31 -17.40 -27.43
N TYR A 495 -44.40 -18.33 -28.36
CA TYR A 495 -45.27 -18.22 -29.53
C TYR A 495 -46.14 -19.46 -29.62
N VAL A 496 -47.44 -19.25 -29.44
CA VAL A 496 -48.46 -20.28 -29.61
C VAL A 496 -49.35 -19.86 -30.75
N THR A 497 -49.49 -20.73 -31.74
CA THR A 497 -50.38 -20.48 -32.86
C THR A 497 -51.12 -21.74 -33.26
N VAL A 498 -52.28 -21.54 -33.87
CA VAL A 498 -53.13 -22.61 -34.37
C VAL A 498 -53.36 -22.37 -35.85
N PHE A 499 -53.26 -23.45 -36.61
CA PHE A 499 -53.38 -23.43 -38.05
C PHE A 499 -53.97 -24.75 -38.54
N ASP A 500 -54.52 -24.70 -39.74
CA ASP A 500 -55.00 -25.89 -40.44
C ASP A 500 -53.94 -26.39 -41.42
N ILE A 501 -53.71 -27.69 -41.38
CA ILE A 501 -52.91 -28.42 -42.35
C ILE A 501 -53.88 -28.93 -43.42
N PRO A 502 -53.69 -28.56 -44.70
CA PRO A 502 -54.61 -28.93 -45.78
C PRO A 502 -54.63 -30.45 -46.01
N ALA A 503 -55.75 -30.96 -46.51
CA ALA A 503 -55.94 -32.36 -46.84
C ALA A 503 -54.91 -32.84 -47.87
N GLY A 504 -54.06 -33.78 -47.47
CA GLY A 504 -52.97 -34.36 -48.27
C GLY A 504 -52.33 -35.53 -47.51
N ASN A 505 -51.48 -36.32 -48.19
CA ASN A 505 -50.78 -37.44 -47.56
C ASN A 505 -49.27 -37.42 -47.88
N PRO A 506 -48.43 -36.79 -47.04
CA PRO A 506 -48.80 -35.87 -45.95
C PRO A 506 -49.17 -34.47 -46.46
N GLY A 507 -50.07 -33.77 -45.75
CA GLY A 507 -50.26 -32.34 -45.90
C GLY A 507 -49.12 -31.57 -45.22
N ARG A 508 -48.74 -30.40 -45.74
CA ARG A 508 -47.59 -29.61 -45.24
C ARG A 508 -47.94 -28.15 -45.03
N VAL A 509 -47.39 -27.56 -43.98
CA VAL A 509 -47.43 -26.13 -43.71
C VAL A 509 -46.12 -25.67 -43.07
N ASN A 510 -45.68 -24.46 -43.43
CA ASN A 510 -44.50 -23.81 -42.86
C ASN A 510 -44.96 -22.64 -42.01
N ILE A 511 -44.63 -22.64 -40.72
CA ILE A 511 -44.94 -21.55 -39.80
C ILE A 511 -43.67 -20.73 -39.55
N LYS A 512 -43.71 -19.46 -39.92
CA LYS A 512 -42.65 -18.51 -39.59
C LYS A 512 -42.81 -18.04 -38.14
N LEU A 513 -41.75 -18.13 -37.35
CA LEU A 513 -41.72 -17.57 -36.00
C LEU A 513 -41.51 -16.04 -36.07
N PRO A 514 -41.98 -15.28 -35.08
CA PRO A 514 -41.66 -13.85 -34.96
C PRO A 514 -40.14 -13.58 -35.03
N LYS A 515 -39.76 -12.41 -35.55
CA LYS A 515 -38.36 -12.02 -35.79
C LYS A 515 -37.46 -12.18 -34.56
N GLU A 516 -38.01 -11.99 -33.37
CA GLU A 516 -37.31 -12.07 -32.09
C GLU A 516 -36.68 -13.45 -31.84
N PHE A 517 -37.29 -14.52 -32.37
CA PHE A 517 -36.78 -15.89 -32.24
C PHE A 517 -35.46 -16.13 -32.98
N THR A 518 -35.17 -15.34 -34.03
CA THR A 518 -33.91 -15.45 -34.81
C THR A 518 -32.67 -15.20 -33.95
N LYS A 519 -32.79 -14.40 -32.88
CA LYS A 519 -31.70 -14.11 -31.94
C LYS A 519 -31.47 -15.23 -30.92
N ARG A 520 -32.34 -16.24 -30.90
CA ARG A 520 -32.42 -17.28 -29.88
C ARG A 520 -32.55 -18.68 -30.49
N GLU A 521 -32.08 -18.86 -31.73
CA GLU A 521 -32.12 -20.15 -32.44
C GLU A 521 -31.47 -21.28 -31.63
N VAL A 522 -30.36 -20.99 -30.94
CA VAL A 522 -29.62 -21.96 -30.11
C VAL A 522 -30.41 -22.46 -28.90
N SER A 523 -31.29 -21.62 -28.32
CA SER A 523 -32.13 -21.99 -27.16
C SER A 523 -33.55 -22.41 -27.55
N LEU A 524 -33.91 -22.33 -28.84
CA LEU A 524 -35.25 -22.61 -29.32
C LEU A 524 -35.64 -24.07 -29.07
N LYS A 525 -36.73 -24.25 -28.34
CA LYS A 525 -37.46 -25.51 -28.24
C LYS A 525 -38.84 -25.30 -28.84
N TRP A 526 -39.28 -26.21 -29.69
CA TRP A 526 -40.64 -26.13 -30.23
C TRP A 526 -41.23 -27.51 -30.43
N THR A 527 -42.56 -27.55 -30.43
CA THR A 527 -43.34 -28.76 -30.65
C THR A 527 -44.64 -28.44 -31.36
N VAL A 528 -45.26 -29.47 -31.93
CA VAL A 528 -46.58 -29.39 -32.53
C VAL A 528 -47.47 -30.49 -31.95
N SER A 529 -48.74 -30.18 -31.73
CA SER A 529 -49.73 -31.14 -31.26
C SER A 529 -51.05 -30.96 -32.00
N LEU A 530 -51.89 -31.99 -31.98
CA LEU A 530 -53.25 -31.92 -32.49
C LEU A 530 -54.06 -30.95 -31.63
N ARG A 531 -54.82 -30.05 -32.26
CA ARG A 531 -55.77 -29.21 -31.54
C ARG A 531 -57.16 -29.86 -31.61
N GLY A 532 -57.63 -30.37 -30.48
CA GLY A 532 -58.98 -30.91 -30.31
C GLY A 532 -59.09 -32.42 -30.51
N TYR A 533 -60.32 -32.93 -30.34
CA TYR A 533 -60.65 -34.34 -30.48
C TYR A 533 -61.24 -34.61 -31.86
N TYR A 534 -60.72 -35.61 -32.55
CA TYR A 534 -61.29 -36.10 -33.80
C TYR A 534 -62.19 -37.27 -33.47
N TYR A 535 -63.49 -37.01 -33.43
CA TYR A 535 -64.53 -38.01 -33.21
C TYR A 535 -65.65 -37.78 -34.21
N ASN A 536 -66.23 -38.88 -34.69
CA ASN A 536 -67.40 -38.80 -35.55
C ASN A 536 -68.66 -38.84 -34.67
N THR A 537 -69.52 -37.83 -34.80
CA THR A 537 -70.81 -37.74 -34.10
C THR A 537 -72.01 -38.19 -34.94
N SER A 538 -71.86 -38.30 -36.26
CA SER A 538 -72.91 -38.75 -37.17
C SER A 538 -72.35 -39.08 -38.57
N GLY A 539 -72.70 -40.26 -39.09
CA GLY A 539 -72.29 -40.78 -40.40
C GLY A 539 -71.43 -42.04 -40.31
N ASN A 540 -71.18 -42.71 -41.44
CA ASN A 540 -70.41 -43.96 -41.48
C ASN A 540 -68.89 -43.75 -41.49
N PHE A 541 -68.36 -42.54 -41.36
CA PHE A 541 -66.91 -42.30 -41.45
C PHE A 541 -66.24 -42.22 -40.08
N PHE A 542 -65.22 -43.03 -39.80
CA PHE A 542 -64.44 -42.88 -38.56
C PHE A 542 -63.00 -42.44 -38.87
N PRO A 543 -62.40 -41.56 -38.04
CA PRO A 543 -60.97 -41.29 -38.12
C PRO A 543 -60.21 -42.56 -37.74
N MET A 544 -59.30 -43.00 -38.60
CA MET A 544 -58.46 -44.17 -38.29
C MET A 544 -57.00 -43.81 -38.06
N HIS A 545 -56.55 -42.70 -38.63
CA HIS A 545 -55.18 -42.24 -38.40
C HIS A 545 -55.15 -40.71 -38.45
N VAL A 546 -54.84 -40.10 -37.31
CA VAL A 546 -54.66 -38.65 -37.17
C VAL A 546 -53.32 -38.42 -36.51
N HIS A 547 -52.42 -37.72 -37.21
CA HIS A 547 -51.07 -37.48 -36.73
C HIS A 547 -50.57 -36.11 -37.23
N VAL A 548 -49.75 -35.47 -36.40
CA VAL A 548 -48.97 -34.29 -36.75
C VAL A 548 -47.55 -34.45 -36.23
N SER A 549 -46.60 -33.99 -37.01
CA SER A 549 -45.18 -34.02 -36.66
C SER A 549 -44.49 -32.74 -37.14
N GLY A 550 -43.48 -32.31 -36.38
CA GLY A 550 -42.59 -31.23 -36.75
C GLY A 550 -41.29 -31.78 -37.34
N GLY A 551 -40.77 -31.13 -38.37
CA GLY A 551 -39.43 -31.40 -38.92
C GLY A 551 -38.34 -30.57 -38.23
N ASN A 552 -37.12 -30.60 -38.77
CA ASN A 552 -36.07 -29.67 -38.33
C ASN A 552 -36.41 -28.25 -38.77
N HIS A 553 -36.26 -27.28 -37.86
CA HIS A 553 -36.39 -25.88 -38.23
C HIS A 553 -35.22 -25.47 -39.15
N HIS A 554 -35.45 -24.43 -39.94
CA HIS A 554 -34.45 -23.81 -40.80
C HIS A 554 -34.70 -22.32 -40.91
N VAL A 555 -33.72 -21.57 -41.39
CA VAL A 555 -33.84 -20.13 -41.67
C VAL A 555 -34.23 -19.95 -43.14
N ASP A 556 -35.23 -19.10 -43.41
CA ASP A 556 -35.65 -18.77 -44.78
C ASP A 556 -34.84 -17.60 -45.38
N ASP A 557 -35.17 -17.25 -46.63
CA ASP A 557 -34.50 -16.17 -47.37
C ASP A 557 -34.66 -14.78 -46.72
N ASP A 558 -35.67 -14.61 -45.85
CA ASP A 558 -35.93 -13.38 -45.08
C ASP A 558 -35.16 -13.36 -43.73
N GLY A 559 -34.40 -14.41 -43.43
CA GLY A 559 -33.67 -14.57 -42.18
C GLY A 559 -34.54 -14.97 -40.99
N LEU A 560 -35.77 -15.46 -41.22
CA LEU A 560 -36.71 -15.89 -40.17
C LEU A 560 -36.64 -17.40 -39.95
N ILE A 561 -36.85 -17.82 -38.70
CA ILE A 561 -36.93 -19.25 -38.36
C ILE A 561 -38.27 -19.80 -38.83
N VAL A 562 -38.22 -20.88 -39.60
CA VAL A 562 -39.36 -21.61 -40.13
C VAL A 562 -39.44 -22.99 -39.49
N CYS A 563 -40.62 -23.30 -38.94
CA CYS A 563 -40.98 -24.61 -38.42
C CYS A 563 -41.80 -25.37 -39.48
N PRO A 564 -41.23 -26.37 -40.18
CA PRO A 564 -41.97 -27.20 -41.12
C PRO A 564 -42.79 -28.25 -40.39
N ILE A 565 -44.06 -28.35 -40.74
CA ILE A 565 -45.03 -29.20 -40.04
C ILE A 565 -45.75 -30.07 -41.07
N GLU A 566 -45.84 -31.35 -40.77
CA GLU A 566 -46.56 -32.33 -41.57
C GLU A 566 -47.75 -32.86 -40.78
N GLY A 567 -48.87 -33.05 -41.48
CA GLY A 567 -50.09 -33.56 -40.90
C GLY A 567 -50.74 -34.59 -41.80
N TYR A 568 -51.40 -35.55 -41.17
CA TYR A 568 -52.14 -36.59 -41.86
C TYR A 568 -53.40 -36.93 -41.08
N CYS A 569 -54.56 -36.75 -41.71
CA CYS A 569 -55.83 -37.25 -41.23
C CYS A 569 -56.53 -38.02 -42.34
N ARG A 570 -56.77 -39.29 -42.04
CA ARG A 570 -57.46 -40.22 -42.92
C ARG A 570 -58.71 -40.73 -42.21
N ILE A 571 -59.84 -40.58 -42.88
CA ILE A 571 -61.12 -41.18 -42.49
C ILE A 571 -61.45 -42.32 -43.46
N GLN A 572 -62.14 -43.34 -42.96
CA GLN A 572 -62.65 -44.45 -43.77
C GLN A 572 -64.14 -44.65 -43.50
N ASN A 573 -64.86 -44.98 -44.57
CA ASN A 573 -66.26 -45.37 -44.51
C ASN A 573 -66.41 -46.77 -43.90
N ALA A 574 -67.24 -46.92 -42.88
CA ALA A 574 -67.51 -48.15 -42.15
C ALA A 574 -68.24 -49.21 -42.99
N GLU A 575 -68.88 -48.81 -44.09
CA GLU A 575 -69.57 -49.72 -45.01
C GLU A 575 -68.76 -50.01 -46.28
N ASN A 576 -67.64 -49.31 -46.49
CA ASN A 576 -66.80 -49.48 -47.67
C ASN A 576 -65.32 -49.21 -47.35
N ASP A 577 -64.56 -50.28 -47.12
CA ASP A 577 -63.14 -50.19 -46.78
C ASP A 577 -62.28 -49.48 -47.87
N SER A 578 -62.78 -49.40 -49.11
CA SER A 578 -62.11 -48.71 -50.21
C SER A 578 -62.41 -47.21 -50.30
N ASP A 579 -63.43 -46.71 -49.58
CA ASP A 579 -63.79 -45.29 -49.53
C ASP A 579 -63.01 -44.59 -48.39
N VAL A 580 -61.84 -44.11 -48.78
CA VAL A 580 -60.86 -43.47 -47.92
C VAL A 580 -60.73 -42.01 -48.34
N GLN A 581 -60.83 -41.11 -47.38
CA GLN A 581 -60.74 -39.67 -47.65
C GLN A 581 -59.70 -39.01 -46.74
N ASN A 582 -58.92 -38.09 -47.31
CA ASN A 582 -58.04 -37.22 -46.54
C ASN A 582 -58.84 -36.01 -46.06
N ARG A 583 -58.60 -35.60 -44.82
CA ARG A 583 -59.22 -34.41 -44.22
C ARG A 583 -58.14 -33.44 -43.73
N ASN A 584 -58.52 -32.18 -43.61
CA ASN A 584 -57.67 -31.19 -42.97
C ASN A 584 -57.44 -31.57 -41.50
N VAL A 585 -56.29 -31.14 -40.96
CA VAL A 585 -55.95 -31.31 -39.54
C VAL A 585 -55.66 -29.96 -38.93
N THR A 586 -56.38 -29.62 -37.87
CA THR A 586 -56.03 -28.47 -37.04
C THR A 586 -54.94 -28.88 -36.05
N ALA A 587 -53.85 -28.13 -36.07
CA ALA A 587 -52.69 -28.33 -35.21
C ALA A 587 -52.37 -27.05 -34.44
N MET A 588 -51.69 -27.22 -33.31
CA MET A 588 -51.16 -26.15 -32.49
C MET A 588 -49.65 -26.26 -32.42
N LEU A 589 -48.95 -25.19 -32.78
CA LEU A 589 -47.51 -25.06 -32.58
C LEU A 589 -47.26 -24.28 -31.29
N ILE A 590 -46.31 -24.77 -30.51
CA ILE A 590 -45.78 -24.10 -29.33
C ILE A 590 -44.27 -23.97 -29.55
N ALA A 591 -43.78 -22.75 -29.66
CA ALA A 591 -42.36 -22.42 -29.71
C ALA A 591 -41.98 -21.55 -28.51
N ILE A 592 -40.85 -21.88 -27.91
CA ILE A 592 -40.35 -21.24 -26.69
C ILE A 592 -38.82 -21.08 -26.79
N ALA A 593 -38.29 -19.89 -26.51
CA ALA A 593 -36.87 -19.60 -26.68
C ALA A 593 -36.27 -18.70 -25.60
#